data_AF-A0A7W8W5H9-F1
#
_entry.id   AF-A0A7W8W5H9-F1
#
_cell.length_a   1.000
_cell.length_b   1.000
_cell.length_c   1.000
_cell.angle_alpha   90.00
_cell.angle_beta   90.00
_cell.angle_gamma   90.00
#
_symmetry.space_group_name_H-M   'P 1'
#
loop_
_entity.id
_entity.type
_entity.pdbx_description
1 polymer ?
#
loop_
_entity_poly.entity_id
_entity_poly.type
_entity_poly.pdbx_seq_one_letter_code
_entity_poly.pdbx_strand_id
1 'polypeptide(L)'
;MKPGRSIGWGAVVLTVAFAVLLVATHTDHRNASECIKSTSKNGRYTAERCLLQWRGGNDPAYLGQVYDAASGKLLVRRTFSTPVPELIWVDDEGVSFSRGGDDASFIKLPPSFYDRMIARFSSIGCRLLAIKDQYDPDGLFFVHHGVGSERWSADGFTRFL
;
A
#
# COMPACT_ATOMS: atom_id res chain seq x y z
N MET A 1 6.48 -17.44 -56.18
CA MET A 1 7.31 -17.85 -55.02
C MET A 1 7.26 -16.72 -54.00
N LYS A 2 6.75 -16.96 -52.77
CA LYS A 2 6.64 -15.95 -51.71
C LYS A 2 7.46 -16.47 -50.51
N PRO A 3 8.49 -15.75 -50.02
CA PRO A 3 9.36 -16.28 -48.99
C PRO A 3 8.63 -16.22 -47.65
N GLY A 4 8.47 -17.38 -47.01
CA GLY A 4 7.89 -17.53 -45.68
C GLY A 4 8.77 -16.82 -44.65
N ARG A 5 8.20 -15.83 -43.96
CA ARG A 5 8.85 -15.03 -42.94
C ARG A 5 9.06 -15.89 -41.69
N SER A 6 10.25 -16.47 -41.54
CA SER A 6 10.66 -17.17 -40.32
C SER A 6 10.75 -16.14 -39.18
N ILE A 7 9.74 -16.11 -38.31
CA ILE A 7 9.81 -15.35 -37.06
C ILE A 7 10.85 -16.09 -36.21
N GLY A 8 12.04 -15.48 -36.08
CA GLY A 8 13.14 -16.07 -35.32
C GLY A 8 12.69 -16.34 -33.89
N TRP A 9 13.00 -17.53 -33.38
CA TRP A 9 12.66 -17.98 -32.03
C TRP A 9 13.00 -16.94 -30.95
N GLY A 10 14.07 -16.15 -31.13
CA GLY A 10 14.42 -15.05 -30.23
C GLY A 10 13.33 -13.98 -30.07
N ALA A 11 12.57 -13.67 -31.14
CA ALA A 11 11.44 -12.73 -31.07
C ALA A 11 10.25 -13.32 -30.27
N VAL A 12 10.04 -14.64 -30.36
CA VAL A 12 9.01 -15.33 -29.57
C VAL A 12 9.41 -15.33 -28.08
N VAL A 13 10.67 -15.63 -27.76
CA VAL A 13 11.13 -15.61 -26.35
C VAL A 13 11.05 -14.20 -25.76
N LEU A 14 11.45 -13.16 -26.51
CA LEU A 14 11.35 -11.78 -26.04
C LEU A 14 9.91 -11.33 -25.82
N THR A 15 8.99 -11.69 -26.72
CA THR A 15 7.56 -11.34 -26.57
C THR A 15 6.91 -12.07 -25.41
N VAL A 16 7.23 -13.35 -25.20
CA VAL A 16 6.76 -14.12 -24.03
C VAL A 16 7.35 -13.57 -22.74
N ALA A 17 8.65 -13.28 -22.68
CA ALA A 17 9.29 -12.70 -21.49
C ALA A 17 8.71 -11.31 -21.16
N PHE A 18 8.45 -10.48 -22.17
CA PHE A 18 7.81 -9.18 -21.98
C PHE A 18 6.35 -9.32 -21.52
N ALA A 19 5.60 -10.28 -22.07
CA ALA A 19 4.25 -10.57 -21.63
C ALA A 19 4.22 -11.09 -20.18
N VAL A 20 5.16 -11.95 -19.78
CA VAL A 20 5.32 -12.43 -18.40
C VAL A 20 5.68 -11.28 -17.47
N LEU A 21 6.59 -10.39 -17.88
CA LEU A 21 6.96 -9.21 -17.10
C LEU A 21 5.77 -8.28 -16.90
N LEU A 22 4.98 -8.02 -17.95
CA LEU A 22 3.75 -7.24 -17.87
C LEU A 22 2.70 -7.90 -16.96
N VAL A 23 2.49 -9.21 -17.09
CA VAL A 23 1.56 -9.92 -16.21
C VAL A 23 2.03 -9.86 -14.76
N ALA A 24 3.31 -10.07 -14.49
CA ALA A 24 3.89 -10.02 -13.15
C ALA A 24 3.75 -8.62 -12.51
N THR A 25 3.93 -7.54 -13.27
CA THR A 25 3.74 -6.17 -12.76
C THR A 25 2.26 -5.81 -12.56
N HIS A 26 1.33 -6.46 -13.28
CA HIS A 26 -0.12 -6.27 -13.11
C HIS A 26 -0.76 -7.18 -12.06
N THR A 27 -0.12 -8.27 -11.64
CA THR A 27 -0.65 -9.22 -10.64
C THR A 27 -0.57 -8.76 -9.19
N ASP A 28 0.16 -7.69 -8.89
CA ASP A 28 0.38 -7.21 -7.51
C ASP A 28 -0.92 -6.72 -6.82
N HIS A 29 -1.98 -6.45 -7.59
CA HIS A 29 -3.29 -6.06 -7.06
C HIS A 29 -4.18 -7.23 -6.59
N ARG A 30 -3.77 -8.51 -6.79
CA ARG A 30 -4.67 -9.66 -6.65
C ARG A 30 -5.12 -10.03 -5.24
N ASN A 31 -4.54 -9.45 -4.19
CA ASN A 31 -4.95 -9.72 -2.81
C ASN A 31 -5.88 -8.64 -2.21
N ALA A 32 -6.08 -7.51 -2.91
CA ALA A 32 -7.01 -6.49 -2.44
C ALA A 32 -8.46 -6.87 -2.79
N SER A 33 -9.28 -7.09 -1.78
CA SER A 33 -10.72 -7.38 -1.88
C SER A 33 -11.52 -6.31 -1.12
N GLU A 34 -12.84 -6.23 -1.35
CA GLU A 34 -13.73 -5.29 -0.62
C GLU A 34 -13.27 -3.82 -0.62
N CYS A 35 -12.94 -3.29 -1.80
CA CYS A 35 -12.55 -1.90 -1.94
C CYS A 35 -13.77 -0.96 -1.86
N ILE A 36 -13.76 -0.05 -0.89
CA ILE A 36 -14.75 1.03 -0.75
C ILE A 36 -14.08 2.36 -1.07
N LYS A 37 -14.71 3.15 -1.93
CA LYS A 37 -14.20 4.44 -2.40
C LYS A 37 -15.19 5.55 -2.09
N SER A 38 -14.68 6.70 -1.71
CA SER A 38 -15.47 7.90 -1.40
C SER A 38 -14.70 9.15 -1.77
N THR A 39 -15.40 10.24 -2.03
CA THR A 39 -14.83 11.54 -2.39
C THR A 39 -15.13 12.56 -1.30
N SER A 40 -14.17 13.40 -0.96
CA SER A 40 -14.32 14.48 0.03
C SER A 40 -15.42 15.44 -0.41
N LYS A 41 -16.08 16.09 0.56
CA LYS A 41 -17.14 17.08 0.34
C LYS A 41 -16.70 18.23 -0.57
N ASN A 42 -15.44 18.62 -0.49
CA ASN A 42 -14.85 19.67 -1.33
C ASN A 42 -14.47 19.21 -2.75
N GLY A 43 -14.60 17.91 -3.05
CA GLY A 43 -14.27 17.32 -4.35
C GLY A 43 -12.78 17.27 -4.69
N ARG A 44 -11.88 17.61 -3.76
CA ARG A 44 -10.42 17.69 -4.00
C ARG A 44 -9.72 16.34 -3.82
N TYR A 45 -10.24 15.51 -2.93
CA TYR A 45 -9.61 14.24 -2.56
C TYR A 45 -10.58 13.09 -2.74
N THR A 46 -10.03 11.95 -3.16
CA THR A 46 -10.74 10.68 -3.21
C THR A 46 -9.99 9.69 -2.34
N ALA A 47 -10.68 9.01 -1.45
CA ALA A 47 -10.12 8.01 -0.55
C ALA A 47 -10.66 6.63 -0.93
N GLU A 48 -9.80 5.61 -0.79
CA GLU A 48 -10.13 4.22 -1.04
C GLU A 48 -9.58 3.36 0.09
N ARG A 49 -10.38 2.39 0.53
CA ARG A 49 -10.00 1.40 1.53
C ARG A 49 -10.24 0.01 0.97
N CYS A 50 -9.23 -0.83 0.94
CA CYS A 50 -9.33 -2.22 0.47
C CYS A 50 -8.87 -3.19 1.56
N LEU A 51 -9.50 -4.35 1.67
CA LEU A 51 -9.05 -5.48 2.49
C LEU A 51 -7.89 -6.18 1.77
N LEU A 52 -6.71 -6.26 2.39
CA LEU A 52 -5.54 -6.94 1.80
C LEU A 52 -5.47 -8.41 2.17
N GLN A 53 -5.71 -8.71 3.45
CA GLN A 53 -5.60 -10.07 3.94
C GLN A 53 -6.48 -10.24 5.17
N TRP A 54 -7.35 -11.24 5.10
CA TRP A 54 -8.06 -11.74 6.26
C TRP A 54 -7.13 -12.69 7.05
N ARG A 55 -6.47 -12.19 8.09
CA ARG A 55 -5.84 -13.04 9.12
C ARG A 55 -6.91 -13.33 10.15
N GLY A 56 -7.46 -14.54 10.17
CA GLY A 56 -8.59 -14.89 11.05
C GLY A 56 -8.41 -14.37 12.49
N GLY A 57 -9.42 -13.68 13.02
CA GLY A 57 -9.39 -12.97 14.29
C GLY A 57 -10.15 -11.64 14.25
N ASN A 58 -9.84 -10.73 15.18
CA ASN A 58 -10.43 -9.39 15.29
C ASN A 58 -9.68 -8.30 14.49
N ASP A 59 -8.58 -8.62 13.81
CA ASP A 59 -7.66 -7.61 13.27
C ASP A 59 -7.26 -7.88 11.80
N PRO A 60 -8.19 -7.72 10.84
CA PRO A 60 -7.90 -7.82 9.41
C PRO A 60 -7.02 -6.68 8.89
N ALA A 61 -6.15 -6.99 7.93
CA ALA A 61 -5.23 -6.02 7.33
C ALA A 61 -5.87 -5.28 6.15
N TYR A 62 -5.83 -3.95 6.18
CA TYR A 62 -6.39 -3.06 5.16
C TYR A 62 -5.32 -2.16 4.55
N LEU A 63 -5.64 -1.69 3.35
CA LEU A 63 -4.90 -0.66 2.61
C LEU A 63 -5.78 0.58 2.49
N GLY A 64 -5.34 1.69 3.08
CA GLY A 64 -5.92 3.02 2.93
C GLY A 64 -5.12 3.83 1.92
N GLN A 65 -5.81 4.40 0.93
CA GLN A 65 -5.20 5.20 -0.13
C GLN A 65 -5.96 6.52 -0.28
N VAL A 66 -5.22 7.60 -0.53
CA VAL A 66 -5.78 8.90 -0.85
C VAL A 66 -5.19 9.39 -2.16
N TYR A 67 -6.08 9.88 -3.02
CA TYR A 67 -5.81 10.38 -4.35
C TYR A 67 -6.22 11.84 -4.45
N ASP A 68 -5.54 12.55 -5.34
CA ASP A 68 -6.07 13.79 -5.90
C ASP A 68 -7.27 13.44 -6.79
N ALA A 69 -8.44 14.02 -6.51
CA ALA A 69 -9.68 13.65 -7.19
C ALA A 69 -9.72 14.08 -8.67
N ALA A 70 -9.04 15.18 -9.00
CA ALA A 70 -9.01 15.71 -10.37
C ALA A 70 -8.07 14.90 -11.28
N SER A 71 -6.89 14.56 -10.78
CA SER A 71 -5.85 13.87 -11.56
C SER A 71 -5.80 12.36 -11.35
N GLY A 72 -6.45 11.83 -10.32
CA GLY A 72 -6.34 10.42 -9.92
C GLY A 72 -4.96 10.04 -9.34
N LYS A 73 -4.09 11.02 -9.09
CA LYS A 73 -2.72 10.77 -8.61
C LYS A 73 -2.74 10.28 -7.17
N LEU A 74 -2.04 9.18 -6.89
CA LEU A 74 -1.82 8.69 -5.53
C LEU A 74 -1.02 9.73 -4.72
N LEU A 75 -1.60 10.17 -3.61
CA LEU A 75 -0.98 11.12 -2.68
C LEU A 75 -0.46 10.43 -1.42
N VAL A 76 -1.19 9.45 -0.89
CA VAL A 76 -0.81 8.71 0.32
C VAL A 76 -1.27 7.26 0.20
N ARG A 77 -0.47 6.34 0.74
CA ARG A 77 -0.80 4.92 0.91
C ARG A 77 -0.35 4.48 2.29
N ARG A 78 -1.24 3.82 3.04
CA ARG A 78 -0.98 3.29 4.39
C ARG A 78 -1.63 1.91 4.54
N THR A 79 -0.92 1.00 5.19
CA THR A 79 -1.47 -0.28 5.62
C THR A 79 -1.75 -0.21 7.11
N PHE A 80 -2.91 -0.69 7.54
CA PHE A 80 -3.35 -0.66 8.94
C PHE A 80 -4.22 -1.87 9.26
N SER A 81 -4.52 -2.09 10.53
CA SER A 81 -5.38 -3.18 11.00
C SER A 81 -6.54 -2.60 11.81
N THR A 82 -7.76 -3.13 11.63
CA THR A 82 -8.89 -2.71 12.46
C THR A 82 -10.04 -3.75 12.49
N PRO A 83 -10.67 -3.95 13.67
CA PRO A 83 -11.93 -4.70 13.77
C PRO A 83 -13.13 -3.95 13.17
N VAL A 84 -13.09 -2.62 13.12
CA VAL A 84 -14.22 -1.77 12.70
C VAL A 84 -13.83 -0.92 11.49
N PRO A 85 -13.78 -1.54 10.30
CA PRO A 85 -13.46 -0.85 9.05
C PRO A 85 -14.52 0.19 8.66
N GLU A 86 -14.16 1.48 8.59
CA GLU A 86 -15.07 2.54 8.13
C GLU A 86 -14.32 3.67 7.43
N LEU A 87 -14.85 4.20 6.32
CA LEU A 87 -14.27 5.35 5.63
C LEU A 87 -15.05 6.61 5.99
N ILE A 88 -14.44 7.47 6.82
CA ILE A 88 -15.06 8.68 7.37
C ILE A 88 -14.23 9.90 6.99
N TRP A 89 -14.85 10.92 6.41
CA TRP A 89 -14.23 12.21 6.19
C TRP A 89 -14.37 13.09 7.44
N VAL A 90 -13.25 13.63 7.92
CA VAL A 90 -13.22 14.60 9.02
C VAL A 90 -13.05 15.97 8.40
N ASP A 91 -14.18 16.52 7.93
CA ASP A 91 -14.27 17.77 7.16
C ASP A 91 -13.15 17.89 6.11
N ASP A 92 -12.35 18.96 6.20
CA ASP A 92 -11.18 19.21 5.35
C ASP A 92 -9.85 18.84 6.06
N GLU A 93 -9.91 18.35 7.30
CA GLU A 93 -8.74 18.02 8.13
C GLU A 93 -8.14 16.66 7.79
N GLY A 94 -8.96 15.70 7.35
CA GLY A 94 -8.48 14.34 7.13
C GLY A 94 -9.51 13.33 6.71
N VAL A 95 -9.05 12.10 6.56
CA VAL A 95 -9.89 10.91 6.36
C VAL A 95 -9.44 9.81 7.32
N SER A 96 -10.40 9.20 8.01
CA SER A 96 -10.18 8.00 8.80
C SER A 96 -10.67 6.78 8.05
N PHE A 97 -9.93 5.69 8.14
CA PHE A 97 -10.27 4.38 7.59
C PHE A 97 -10.70 3.35 8.66
N SER A 98 -10.86 3.80 9.91
CA SER A 98 -11.34 3.01 11.03
C SER A 98 -12.18 3.86 11.99
N ARG A 99 -13.15 3.24 12.66
CA ARG A 99 -13.84 3.85 13.81
C ARG A 99 -13.10 3.48 15.10
N GLY A 100 -12.25 4.38 15.58
CA GLY A 100 -11.48 4.18 16.83
C GLY A 100 -10.27 3.26 16.70
N GLY A 101 -9.65 3.20 15.50
CA GLY A 101 -8.39 2.49 15.27
C GLY A 101 -7.17 3.29 15.75
N ASP A 102 -6.00 2.72 15.50
CA ASP A 102 -4.71 3.39 15.70
C ASP A 102 -4.52 4.59 14.74
N ASP A 103 -3.56 5.45 15.06
CA ASP A 103 -3.24 6.65 14.26
C ASP A 103 -2.86 6.31 12.80
N ALA A 104 -2.50 5.06 12.51
CA ALA A 104 -2.19 4.58 11.16
C ALA A 104 -3.40 4.57 10.22
N SER A 105 -4.61 4.50 10.77
CA SER A 105 -5.87 4.54 10.02
C SER A 105 -6.32 5.96 9.64
N PHE A 106 -5.72 7.01 10.21
CA PHE A 106 -6.04 8.40 9.92
C PHE A 106 -5.00 9.04 8.99
N ILE A 107 -5.47 9.73 7.95
CA ILE A 107 -4.64 10.52 7.05
C ILE A 107 -5.01 11.98 7.16
N LYS A 108 -4.05 12.78 7.62
CA LYS A 108 -4.15 14.24 7.67
C LYS A 108 -4.12 14.85 6.28
N LEU A 109 -5.02 15.80 6.05
CA LEU A 109 -5.15 16.58 4.83
C LEU A 109 -4.88 18.08 5.10
N PRO A 110 -4.23 18.80 4.19
CA PRO A 110 -3.57 18.29 2.99
C PRO A 110 -2.36 17.39 3.35
N PRO A 111 -2.08 16.34 2.57
CA PRO A 111 -1.00 15.42 2.88
C PRO A 111 0.35 16.13 2.74
N SER A 112 1.27 15.81 3.65
CA SER A 112 2.59 16.43 3.72
C SER A 112 3.39 16.15 2.45
N PHE A 113 4.43 16.94 2.23
CA PHE A 113 5.36 16.68 1.12
C PHE A 113 6.01 15.29 1.24
N TYR A 114 6.32 14.87 2.46
CA TYR A 114 6.91 13.56 2.75
C TYR A 114 5.97 12.41 2.38
N ASP A 115 4.68 12.50 2.73
CA ASP A 115 3.68 11.47 2.39
C ASP A 115 3.58 11.28 0.87
N ARG A 116 3.54 12.39 0.12
CA ARG A 116 3.49 12.37 -1.35
C ARG A 116 4.75 11.79 -1.96
N MET A 117 5.90 12.03 -1.33
CA MET A 117 7.18 11.51 -1.78
C MET A 117 7.25 9.99 -1.57
N ILE A 118 6.88 9.49 -0.39
CA ILE A 118 6.83 8.05 -0.12
C ILE A 118 5.85 7.36 -1.06
N ALA A 119 4.65 7.90 -1.24
CA ALA A 119 3.66 7.31 -2.15
C ALA A 119 4.20 7.19 -3.59
N ARG A 120 5.03 8.15 -4.02
CA ARG A 120 5.67 8.15 -5.34
C ARG A 120 6.89 7.24 -5.44
N PHE A 121 7.67 7.12 -4.37
CA PHE A 121 8.98 6.45 -4.34
C PHE A 121 9.03 5.26 -3.36
N SER A 122 7.88 4.62 -3.12
CA SER A 122 7.64 3.55 -2.13
C SER A 122 8.57 2.33 -2.24
N SER A 123 9.41 2.25 -3.27
CA SER A 123 10.52 1.28 -3.35
C SER A 123 11.56 1.47 -2.24
N ILE A 124 11.66 2.66 -1.63
CA ILE A 124 12.63 2.93 -0.57
C ILE A 124 12.28 2.16 0.71
N GLY A 125 11.00 2.17 1.12
CA GLY A 125 10.54 1.45 2.31
C GLY A 125 10.71 -0.07 2.19
N CYS A 126 10.34 -0.63 1.03
CA CYS A 126 10.51 -2.07 0.77
C CYS A 126 11.98 -2.49 0.82
N ARG A 127 12.90 -1.67 0.29
CA ARG A 127 14.33 -1.97 0.30
C ARG A 127 14.95 -1.83 1.68
N LEU A 128 14.57 -0.81 2.46
CA LEU A 128 15.05 -0.68 3.83
C LEU A 128 14.50 -1.78 4.74
N LEU A 129 13.25 -2.19 4.56
CA LEU A 129 12.68 -3.29 5.33
C LEU A 129 13.40 -4.61 5.00
N ALA A 130 13.69 -4.88 3.72
CA ALA A 130 14.46 -6.05 3.33
C ALA A 130 15.89 -6.05 3.91
N ILE A 131 16.55 -4.89 3.96
CA ILE A 131 17.86 -4.73 4.61
C ILE A 131 17.72 -4.95 6.13
N LYS A 132 16.70 -4.37 6.77
CA LYS A 132 16.46 -4.59 8.21
C LYS A 132 16.22 -6.06 8.51
N ASP A 133 15.45 -6.77 7.68
CA ASP A 133 15.19 -8.20 7.86
C ASP A 133 16.45 -9.05 7.67
N GLN A 134 17.41 -8.60 6.86
CA GLN A 134 18.70 -9.27 6.69
C GLN A 134 19.65 -9.07 7.88
N TYR A 135 19.71 -7.86 8.44
CA TYR A 135 20.70 -7.49 9.45
C TYR A 135 20.15 -7.50 10.89
N ASP A 136 18.84 -7.48 11.07
CA ASP A 136 18.14 -7.47 12.36
C ASP A 136 16.87 -8.35 12.32
N PRO A 137 17.00 -9.66 12.07
CA PRO A 137 15.86 -10.58 11.94
C PRO A 137 15.07 -10.77 13.25
N ASP A 138 15.76 -10.61 14.38
CA ASP A 138 15.17 -10.71 15.71
C ASP A 138 14.52 -9.39 16.14
N GLY A 139 14.86 -8.28 15.47
CA GLY A 139 14.32 -6.95 15.72
C GLY A 139 14.88 -6.29 16.99
N LEU A 140 16.16 -6.52 17.29
CA LEU A 140 16.90 -5.87 18.39
C LEU A 140 16.90 -4.33 18.27
N PHE A 141 16.89 -3.79 17.05
CA PHE A 141 16.97 -2.36 16.81
C PHE A 141 15.59 -1.80 16.44
N PHE A 142 14.70 -1.72 17.42
CA PHE A 142 13.38 -1.10 17.27
C PHE A 142 13.41 0.39 17.64
N VAL A 143 12.68 1.21 16.87
CA VAL A 143 12.46 2.63 17.12
C VAL A 143 10.99 2.95 16.83
N HIS A 144 10.36 3.73 17.71
CA HIS A 144 9.00 4.24 17.47
C HIS A 144 8.97 5.05 16.16
N HIS A 145 8.11 4.65 15.22
CA HIS A 145 8.00 5.18 13.84
C HIS A 145 9.18 4.88 12.89
N GLY A 146 10.05 3.93 13.26
CA GLY A 146 11.08 3.39 12.37
C GLY A 146 10.54 2.40 11.33
N VAL A 147 11.38 2.02 10.38
CA VAL A 147 11.06 0.96 9.40
C VAL A 147 10.90 -0.37 10.14
N GLY A 148 9.79 -1.10 9.92
CA GLY A 148 9.50 -2.36 10.60
C GLY A 148 8.85 -2.20 11.98
N SER A 149 8.55 -0.97 12.41
CA SER A 149 7.91 -0.70 13.71
C SER A 149 6.47 -1.18 13.79
N GLU A 150 5.81 -1.40 12.65
CA GLU A 150 4.47 -1.99 12.53
C GLU A 150 4.37 -3.43 13.07
N ARG A 151 5.51 -4.10 13.27
CA ARG A 151 5.56 -5.46 13.84
C ARG A 151 5.65 -5.47 15.37
N TRP A 152 5.60 -4.30 16.01
CA TRP A 152 5.83 -4.14 17.44
C TRP A 152 4.72 -3.32 18.09
N SER A 153 4.42 -3.63 19.36
CA SER A 153 3.48 -2.89 20.18
C SER A 153 3.95 -1.45 20.45
N ALA A 154 3.01 -0.57 20.81
CA ALA A 154 3.30 0.85 21.05
C ALA A 154 4.28 1.10 22.19
N ASP A 155 4.45 0.14 23.10
CA ASP A 155 5.42 0.14 24.19
C ASP A 155 6.75 -0.56 23.82
N GLY A 156 6.84 -1.18 22.64
CA GLY A 156 8.05 -1.81 22.11
C GLY A 156 8.43 -3.15 22.74
N PHE A 157 7.61 -3.69 23.65
CA PHE A 157 7.93 -4.93 24.38
C PHE A 157 7.39 -6.19 23.72
N THR A 158 6.43 -6.07 22.81
CA THR A 158 5.75 -7.22 22.19
C THR A 158 5.88 -7.15 20.68
N ARG A 159 6.37 -8.22 20.07
CA ARG A 159 6.35 -8.40 18.61
C ARG A 159 5.05 -9.09 18.19
N PHE A 160 4.32 -8.51 17.25
CA PHE A 160 3.17 -9.15 16.62
C PHE A 160 3.70 -10.20 15.62
N LEU A 161 3.39 -11.48 15.88
CA LEU A 161 3.78 -12.62 15.04
C LEU A 161 3.03 -12.64 13.69
#